data_AF-A0AAV6YLZ7-F1
#
_entry.id   AF-A0AAV6YLZ7-F1
#
_cell.length_a   1.000
_cell.length_b   1.000
_cell.length_c   1.000
_cell.angle_alpha   90.00
_cell.angle_beta   90.00
_cell.angle_gamma   90.00
#
_symmetry.space_group_name_H-M   'P 1'
#
loop_
_entity.id
_entity.type
_entity.pdbx_description
1 polymer ?
#
loop_
_entity_poly.entity_id
_entity_poly.type
_entity_poly.pdbx_seq_one_letter_code
_entity_poly.pdbx_strand_id
1 'polypeptide(L)' 'GVDNCGRSIIVIVGRNIPVLLIDMEKALLYFIHMMDHIAAKDYILVYFHTLTGEHNHLDSDFLKNVYDVVDAK' A
#
# COMPACT_ATOMS: atom_id res chain seq x y z
N GLY A 1 -5.78 7.72 -9.72
CA GLY A 1 -5.72 9.07 -10.34
C GLY A 1 -4.30 9.36 -10.75
N VAL A 2 -4.03 10.47 -11.44
CA VAL A 2 -2.65 10.88 -11.77
C VAL A 2 -2.30 12.21 -11.11
N ASP A 3 -1.04 12.42 -10.79
CA ASP A 3 -0.53 13.71 -10.31
C ASP A 3 -0.37 14.73 -11.45
N ASN A 4 0.09 15.94 -11.13
CA ASN A 4 0.34 17.00 -12.11
C ASN A 4 1.43 16.65 -13.15
N CYS A 5 2.20 15.59 -12.93
CA CYS A 5 3.24 15.09 -13.84
C CYS A 5 2.77 13.86 -14.64
N GLY A 6 1.52 13.40 -14.48
CA GLY A 6 0.98 12.23 -15.15
C GLY A 6 1.34 10.88 -14.49
N ARG A 7 1.92 10.90 -13.29
CA ARG A 7 2.28 9.69 -12.53
C ARG A 7 1.07 9.13 -11.80
N SER A 8 0.94 7.80 -11.77
CA SER A 8 -0.16 7.14 -11.08
C SER A 8 -0.06 7.35 -9.56
N ILE A 9 -1.15 7.83 -8.95
CA ILE A 9 -1.26 7.94 -7.49
C ILE A 9 -2.04 6.74 -6.97
N ILE A 10 -1.41 6.00 -6.06
CA ILE A 10 -1.96 4.88 -5.32
C ILE A 10 -2.20 5.33 -3.89
N VAL A 11 -3.40 5.08 -3.39
CA VAL A 11 -3.82 5.51 -2.05
C VAL A 11 -4.19 4.29 -1.21
N ILE A 12 -3.48 4.09 -0.11
CA ILE A 12 -3.80 3.08 0.89
C ILE A 12 -4.52 3.77 2.06
N VAL A 13 -5.74 3.35 2.36
CA VAL A 13 -6.54 3.90 3.47
C VAL A 13 -6.60 2.87 4.59
N GLY A 14 -5.81 3.08 5.66
CA GLY A 14 -5.69 2.12 6.76
C GLY A 14 -7.02 1.78 7.44
N ARG A 15 -7.94 2.76 7.54
CA ARG A 15 -9.28 2.56 8.13
C ARG A 15 -10.07 1.40 7.48
N ASN A 16 -9.87 1.15 6.20
CA ASN A 16 -10.63 0.14 5.45
C ASN A 16 -9.95 -1.23 5.41
N ILE A 17 -8.85 -1.41 6.13
CA ILE A 17 -8.08 -2.65 6.15
C ILE A 17 -8.42 -3.40 7.43
N PRO A 18 -9.26 -4.45 7.38
CA PRO A 18 -9.65 -5.21 8.56
C PRO A 18 -8.53 -6.18 8.95
N VAL A 19 -7.44 -5.66 9.51
CA VAL A 19 -6.18 -6.40 9.80
C VAL A 19 -6.43 -7.72 10.55
N LEU A 20 -7.46 -7.80 11.39
CA LEU A 20 -7.82 -9.01 12.14
C LEU A 20 -8.50 -10.12 11.31
N LEU A 21 -8.96 -9.83 10.09
CA LEU A 21 -9.73 -10.75 9.24
C LEU A 21 -8.99 -11.16 7.96
N ILE A 22 -7.87 -10.51 7.65
CA ILE A 22 -7.08 -10.77 6.45
C ILE A 22 -5.70 -11.30 6.81
N ASP A 23 -5.27 -12.28 6.03
CA ASP A 23 -3.90 -12.74 6.01
C ASP A 23 -3.03 -11.65 5.36
N MET A 24 -2.12 -11.09 6.15
CA MET A 24 -1.27 -9.98 5.74
C MET A 24 -0.27 -10.37 4.64
N GLU A 25 0.15 -11.63 4.57
CA GLU A 25 0.99 -12.12 3.47
C GLU A 25 0.21 -12.16 2.16
N LYS A 26 -1.04 -12.61 2.20
CA LYS A 26 -1.92 -12.60 1.01
C LYS A 26 -2.28 -11.18 0.58
N ALA A 27 -2.47 -10.27 1.54
CA ALA A 27 -2.68 -8.86 1.25
C ALA A 27 -1.46 -8.23 0.55
N LEU A 28 -0.24 -8.59 1.00
CA LEU A 28 1.00 -8.18 0.34
C LEU A 28 1.11 -8.73 -1.08
N LEU A 29 0.83 -10.03 -1.30
CA LEU A 29 0.84 -10.64 -2.63
C LEU A 29 -0.20 -10.01 -3.57
N TYR A 30 -1.39 -9.73 -3.07
CA TYR A 30 -2.42 -9.01 -3.81
C TYR A 30 -1.95 -7.60 -4.19
N PHE A 31 -1.29 -6.90 -3.26
CA PHE A 31 -0.70 -5.60 -3.52
C PHE A 31 0.38 -5.68 -4.60
N ILE A 32 1.32 -6.63 -4.51
CA ILE A 32 2.36 -6.86 -5.53
C ILE A 32 1.73 -7.12 -6.91
N HIS A 33 0.72 -7.99 -6.98
CA HIS A 33 0.02 -8.28 -8.23
C HIS A 33 -0.64 -7.04 -8.84
N MET A 34 -1.25 -6.21 -8.00
CA MET A 34 -1.81 -4.93 -8.43
C MET A 34 -0.71 -3.93 -8.84
N MET A 35 0.46 -3.98 -8.20
CA MET A 35 1.59 -3.12 -8.52
C MET A 35 2.33 -3.52 -9.79
N ASP A 36 2.31 -4.78 -10.21
CA ASP A 36 3.09 -5.31 -11.35
C ASP A 36 2.94 -4.48 -12.65
N HIS A 37 1.72 -3.99 -12.93
CA HIS A 37 1.44 -3.15 -14.09
C HIS A 37 1.63 -1.64 -13.84
N ILE A 38 1.69 -1.20 -12.57
CA ILE A 38 1.81 0.21 -12.19
C ILE A 38 3.27 0.60 -11.91
N ALA A 39 4.04 -0.29 -11.28
CA ALA A 39 5.44 -0.12 -10.93
C ALA A 39 6.38 -0.03 -12.16
N ALA A 40 5.88 -0.38 -13.35
CA ALA A 40 6.61 -0.18 -14.62
C ALA A 40 6.83 1.30 -14.99
N LYS A 41 6.20 2.24 -14.27
CA LYS A 41 6.33 3.69 -14.45
C LYS A 41 6.45 4.36 -13.09
N ASP A 42 6.91 5.61 -13.07
CA ASP A 42 6.91 6.41 -11.85
C ASP A 42 5.50 6.52 -11.26
N TYR A 43 5.37 6.22 -9.97
CA TYR A 43 4.12 6.28 -9.23
C TYR A 43 4.34 6.97 -7.87
N ILE A 44 3.24 7.37 -7.25
CA ILE A 44 3.23 7.95 -5.91
C ILE A 44 2.34 7.08 -5.03
N LEU A 45 2.88 6.59 -3.92
CA LEU A 45 2.13 5.87 -2.91
C LEU A 45 1.84 6.80 -1.72
N VAL A 46 0.56 6.95 -1.37
CA VAL A 46 0.11 7.75 -0.22
C VAL A 46 -0.63 6.85 0.76
N TYR A 47 -0.18 6.85 2.01
CA TYR A 47 -0.84 6.12 3.10
C TYR A 47 -1.58 7.09 4.02
N PHE A 48 -2.90 6.89 4.15
CA PHE A 48 -3.72 7.59 5.12
C PHE A 48 -3.90 6.75 6.38
N HIS A 49 -3.31 7.23 7.47
CA HIS A 49 -3.44 6.66 8.83
C HIS A 49 -4.55 7.35 9.64
N THR A 50 -5.52 7.99 9.01
CA THR A 50 -6.62 8.64 9.74
C THR A 50 -7.64 7.60 10.19
N LEU A 51 -8.10 7.71 11.45
CA LEU A 51 -9.10 6.81 12.07
C LEU A 51 -8.70 5.33 12.13
N THR A 52 -7.40 5.02 12.11
CA THR A 52 -6.86 3.69 12.42
C THR A 52 -6.81 3.51 13.94
N GLY A 53 -7.35 2.39 14.44
CA GLY A 53 -7.27 1.95 15.84
C GLY A 53 -6.64 0.55 15.92
N GLU A 54 -6.59 -0.07 17.11
CA GLU A 54 -5.92 -1.37 17.32
C GLU A 54 -6.32 -2.48 16.32
N HIS A 55 -7.57 -2.45 15.85
CA HIS A 55 -8.13 -3.48 14.95
C HIS A 55 -7.70 -3.33 13.48
N ASN A 56 -7.22 -2.13 13.10
CA ASN A 56 -6.83 -1.77 11.74
C ASN A 56 -5.44 -1.09 11.72
N HIS A 57 -4.65 -1.27 12.79
CA HIS A 57 -3.30 -0.73 12.88
C HIS A 57 -2.37 -1.61 12.04
N LEU A 58 -2.04 -1.15 10.84
CA LEU A 58 -0.94 -1.71 10.08
C LEU A 58 0.37 -1.40 10.80
N ASP A 59 1.10 -2.47 11.12
CA ASP A 59 2.43 -2.36 11.71
C ASP A 59 3.35 -1.52 10.80
N SER A 60 4.20 -0.70 11.42
CA SER A 60 5.20 0.08 10.71
C SER A 60 6.17 -0.83 9.94
N ASP A 61 6.43 -2.03 10.47
CA ASP A 61 7.24 -3.05 9.81
C ASP A 61 6.58 -3.57 8.52
N PHE A 62 5.25 -3.67 8.49
CA PHE A 62 4.53 -4.05 7.27
C PHE A 62 4.63 -2.96 6.20
N LEU A 63 4.46 -1.69 6.59
CA LEU A 63 4.61 -0.56 5.65
C LEU A 63 6.03 -0.48 5.08
N LYS A 64 7.04 -0.76 5.91
CA LYS A 64 8.42 -0.84 5.47
C LYS A 64 8.63 -2.00 4.49
N ASN A 65 8.09 -3.18 4.78
CA ASN A 65 8.15 -4.31 3.84
C ASN A 65 7.46 -4.00 2.51
N VAL A 66 6.29 -3.35 2.54
CA VAL A 66 5.59 -2.91 1.33
C VAL A 66 6.50 -1.99 0.51
N TYR A 67 7.12 -0.99 1.15
CA TYR A 67 8.06 -0.09 0.51
C TYR A 67 9.26 -0.84 -0.09
N ASP A 68 9.92 -1.70 0.70
CA ASP A 68 11.12 -2.45 0.27
C ASP A 68 10.84 -3.41 -0.90
N VAL A 69 9.61 -3.94 -1.00
CA VAL A 69 9.19 -4.85 -2.08
C VAL A 69 8.91 -4.12 -3.39
N VAL A 70 8.37 -2.90 -3.33
CA VAL A 70 7.98 -2.12 -4.52
C VAL A 70 9.02 -1.10 -4.96
N ASP A 71 9.98 -0.78 -4.10
CA ASP A 71 11.15 0.03 -4.42
C ASP A 71 12.15 -0.83 -5.21
N ALA A 72 12.05 -0.78 -6.53
CA ALA A 72 13.06 -1.36 -7.41
C ALA A 72 14.29 -0.45 -7.40
N LYS A 73 15.32 -0.87 -6.65
CA LYS A 73 16.66 -0.24 -6.69
C LYS A 73 17.28 -0.20 -8.08
#